data_AF-A0A661RQV5-F1
#
_entry.id   AF-A0A661RQV5-F1
#
_cell.length_a   1.000
_cell.length_b   1.000
_cell.length_c   1.000
_cell.angle_alpha   90.00
_cell.angle_beta   90.00
_cell.angle_gamma   90.00
#
_symmetry.space_group_name_H-M   'P 1'
#
loop_
_entity.id
_entity.type
_entity.pdbx_description
1 polymer ?
#
loop_
_entity_poly.entity_id
_entity_poly.type
_entity_poly.pdbx_seq_one_letter_code
_entity_poly.pdbx_strand_id
1 'polypeptide(L)' 'MIHKKRLLAVLKDFGYVYHCSCGQFHIHLKGVTIYVDEGEFLCLLEMLQEARDKNASLEGKDRQLTKRQLKVVKK' A
#
# COMPACT_ATOMS: atom_id res chain seq x y z
N MET A 1 2.81 -26.60 -8.36
CA MET A 1 2.85 -26.44 -6.88
C MET A 1 1.72 -25.50 -6.47
N ILE A 2 0.93 -25.83 -5.45
CA ILE A 2 -0.16 -24.95 -4.98
C ILE A 2 0.42 -24.03 -3.91
N HIS A 3 0.45 -22.73 -4.21
CA HIS A 3 0.91 -21.72 -3.26
C HIS A 3 -0.15 -21.47 -2.19
N LYS A 4 0.18 -21.75 -0.92
CA LYS A 4 -0.72 -21.45 0.21
C LYS A 4 -0.64 -19.97 0.55
N LYS A 5 -1.80 -19.32 0.64
CA LYS A 5 -1.91 -17.89 1.01
C LYS A 5 -2.50 -17.79 2.41
N ARG A 6 -1.85 -17.03 3.29
CA ARG A 6 -2.34 -16.66 4.61
C ARG A 6 -2.80 -15.21 4.57
N LEU A 7 -4.06 -14.95 4.91
CA LEU A 7 -4.56 -13.58 5.03
C LEU A 7 -3.92 -12.91 6.25
N LEU A 8 -3.35 -11.72 6.05
CA LEU A 8 -2.71 -10.92 7.10
C LEU A 8 -3.57 -9.74 7.52
N ALA A 9 -4.18 -9.03 6.56
CA ALA A 9 -4.96 -7.84 6.85
C ALA A 9 -6.13 -7.68 5.88
N VAL A 10 -7.21 -7.07 6.37
CA VAL A 10 -8.41 -6.74 5.61
C VAL A 10 -8.81 -5.32 5.95
N LEU A 11 -9.03 -4.50 4.91
CA LEU A 11 -9.76 -3.26 5.03
C LEU A 11 -10.95 -3.32 4.06
N LYS A 12 -12.15 -3.42 4.64
CA LYS A 12 -13.39 -3.59 3.88
C LYS A 12 -13.52 -2.50 2.81
N ASP A 13 -13.93 -2.91 1.60
CA ASP A 13 -14.14 -2.06 0.43
C ASP A 13 -12.89 -1.35 -0.13
N PHE A 14 -11.71 -1.60 0.47
CA PHE A 14 -10.43 -1.04 0.05
C PHE A 14 -9.47 -2.11 -0.46
N GLY A 15 -9.17 -3.12 0.36
CA GLY A 15 -8.17 -4.13 -0.01
C GLY A 15 -7.83 -5.16 1.06
N TYR A 16 -6.96 -6.10 0.68
CA TYR A 16 -6.55 -7.28 1.44
C TYR A 16 -5.05 -7.52 1.27
N VAL A 17 -4.37 -7.96 2.33
CA VAL A 17 -2.97 -8.37 2.28
C VAL A 17 -2.85 -9.84 2.62
N TYR A 18 -2.15 -10.61 1.78
CA TYR A 18 -1.82 -12.01 2.02
C TYR A 18 -0.31 -12.21 2.06
N HIS A 19 0.13 -13.16 2.87
CA HIS A 19 1.46 -13.75 2.80
C HIS A 19 1.39 -15.09 2.09
N CYS A 20 2.22 -15.27 1.08
CA CYS A 20 2.30 -16.48 0.28
C CYS A 20 3.40 -17.39 0.81
N SER A 21 3.20 -18.71 0.75
CA SER A 21 4.22 -19.69 1.17
C SER A 21 5.51 -19.66 0.34
N CYS A 22 5.56 -18.90 -0.76
CA CYS A 22 6.79 -18.63 -1.52
C CYS A 22 7.58 -17.42 -0.99
N GLY A 23 7.17 -16.81 0.12
CA GLY A 23 7.84 -15.64 0.72
C GLY A 23 7.38 -14.29 0.16
N GLN A 24 6.43 -14.27 -0.78
CA GLN A 24 5.89 -13.03 -1.34
C GLN A 24 4.66 -12.53 -0.57
N PHE A 25 4.53 -11.22 -0.47
CA PHE A 25 3.34 -10.53 0.00
C PHE A 25 2.49 -10.09 -1.19
N HIS A 26 1.20 -10.36 -1.10
CA HIS A 26 0.22 -10.00 -2.13
C HIS A 26 -0.72 -8.94 -1.55
N ILE A 27 -0.66 -7.72 -2.09
CA ILE A 27 -1.49 -6.60 -1.67
C ILE A 27 -2.54 -6.38 -2.76
N HIS A 28 -3.77 -6.77 -2.47
CA HIS A 28 -4.90 -6.57 -3.36
C HIS A 28 -5.61 -5.27 -2.97
N LEU A 29 -5.59 -4.28 -3.85
CA LEU A 29 -6.34 -3.05 -3.73
C LEU A 29 -7.41 -3.00 -4.83
N LYS A 30 -8.33 -2.05 -4.76
CA LYS A 30 -9.34 -1.87 -5.81
C LYS A 30 -8.67 -1.57 -7.17
N GLY A 31 -8.73 -2.53 -8.09
CA GLY A 31 -8.22 -2.41 -9.46
C GLY A 31 -6.72 -2.66 -9.64
N VAL A 32 -5.98 -2.97 -8.56
CA VAL A 32 -4.54 -3.28 -8.67
C VAL A 32 -4.15 -4.36 -7.67
N THR A 33 -3.25 -5.25 -8.07
CA THR A 33 -2.59 -6.19 -7.16
C THR A 33 -1.09 -5.97 -7.26
N ILE A 34 -0.44 -5.86 -6.10
CA ILE A 34 0.99 -5.65 -5.97
C ILE A 34 1.58 -6.91 -5.35
N TYR A 35 2.64 -7.42 -5.95
CA TYR A 35 3.42 -8.56 -5.46
C TYR A 35 4.79 -8.04 -5.08
N VAL A 36 5.22 -8.28 -3.84
CA VAL A 36 6.51 -7.82 -3.31
C VAL A 36 7.12 -8.91 -2.45
N ASP A 37 8.45 -8.93 -2.36
CA ASP A 37 9.14 -9.74 -1.35
C ASP A 37 9.08 -9.08 0.05
N GLU A 38 9.68 -9.73 1.05
CA GLU A 38 9.67 -9.23 2.42
C GLU A 38 10.38 -7.88 2.60
N GLY A 39 11.52 -7.68 1.93
CA GLY A 39 12.27 -6.42 2.02
C GLY A 39 11.51 -5.26 1.38
N GLU A 40 10.99 -5.49 0.17
CA GLU A 40 10.14 -4.53 -0.54
C GLU A 40 8.85 -4.23 0.24
N PHE A 41 8.27 -5.23 0.89
CA PHE A 41 7.08 -5.06 1.74
C PHE A 41 7.37 -4.16 2.94
N LEU A 42 8.50 -4.35 3.63
CA LEU A 42 8.91 -3.49 4.74
C LEU A 42 9.14 -2.05 4.27
N CYS A 43 9.85 -1.84 3.17
CA CYS A 43 10.04 -0.50 2.60
C CYS A 43 8.70 0.17 2.22
N LEU A 44 7.74 -0.58 1.67
CA LEU A 44 6.41 -0.06 1.38
C LEU A 44 5.68 0.42 2.64
N LEU A 45 5.77 -0.35 3.74
CA LEU A 45 5.17 0.05 5.01
C LEU A 45 5.81 1.32 5.57
N GLU A 46 7.13 1.45 5.50
CA GLU A 46 7.86 2.67 5.90
C GLU A 46 7.41 3.88 5.07
N MET A 47 7.32 3.75 3.74
CA MET A 47 6.84 4.81 2.86
C MET A 47 5.40 5.26 3.20
N LEU A 48 4.52 4.30 3.49
CA LEU A 48 3.13 4.61 3.85
C LEU A 48 3.03 5.30 5.21
N GLN A 49 3.85 4.87 6.18
CA GLN A 49 3.93 5.50 7.51
C GLN A 49 4.45 6.95 7.38
N GLU A 50 5.52 7.16 6.63
CA GLU A 50 6.06 8.51 6.37
C GLU A 50 5.04 9.42 5.68
N ALA A 51 4.30 8.89 4.69
CA ALA A 51 3.25 9.63 4.00
C ALA A 51 2.10 10.01 4.95
N ARG A 52 1.72 9.11 5.88
CA ARG A 52 0.73 9.39 6.92
C ARG A 52 1.20 10.50 7.84
N ASP A 53 2.43 10.42 8.35
CA ASP A 53 2.96 11.37 9.31
C ASP A 53 3.11 12.77 8.71
N LYS A 54 3.59 12.85 7.45
CA LYS A 54 3.62 14.11 6.68
C LYS A 54 2.22 14.66 6.41
N ASN A 55 1.23 13.81 6.14
CA ASN A 55 -0.15 14.26 5.97
C ASN A 55 -0.78 14.75 7.27
N ALA A 56 -0.52 14.10 8.40
CA ALA A 56 -0.99 14.55 9.72
C ALA A 56 -0.42 15.93 10.06
N SER A 57 0.83 16.21 9.67
CA SER A 57 1.45 17.53 9.78
C SER A 57 0.72 18.60 8.93
N LEU A 58 0.03 18.20 7.86
CA LEU A 58 -0.73 19.09 6.97
C LEU A 58 -2.18 19.31 7.41
N GLU A 59 -2.74 18.52 8.32
CA GLU A 59 -4.12 18.70 8.83
C GLU A 59 -4.29 20.01 9.65
N GLY A 60 -3.19 20.66 10.05
CA GLY A 60 -3.20 22.01 10.63
C GLY A 60 -3.29 23.16 9.61
N LYS A 61 -3.27 22.88 8.29
CA LYS A 61 -3.42 23.89 7.23
C LYS A 61 -4.50 23.42 6.25
N ASP A 62 -5.67 24.09 6.30
CA ASP A 62 -6.82 23.96 5.40
C ASP A 62 -6.50 23.30 4.05
N ARG A 63 -6.93 22.04 3.88
CA ARG A 63 -6.56 21.25 2.70
C ARG A 63 -7.70 21.23 1.67
N GLN A 64 -7.73 22.24 0.81
CA GLN A 64 -8.19 22.02 -0.56
C GLN A 64 -7.17 21.14 -1.29
N LEU A 65 -7.40 19.83 -1.32
CA LEU A 65 -6.68 18.91 -2.18
C LEU A 65 -7.00 19.24 -3.65
N THR A 66 -6.19 20.10 -4.27
CA THR A 66 -6.30 20.39 -5.69
C THR A 66 -5.72 19.22 -6.50
N LYS A 67 -6.48 18.75 -7.50
CA LYS A 67 -6.18 17.66 -8.47
C LYS A 67 -4.78 17.65 -9.10
N ARG A 68 -3.95 18.68 -8.88
CA ARG A 68 -2.63 18.87 -9.49
C ARG A 68 -1.49 18.09 -8.82
N GLN A 69 -1.72 17.46 -7.66
CA GLN A 69 -0.65 16.79 -6.90
C GLN A 69 -0.39 15.34 -7.30
N LEU A 70 -1.21 14.75 -8.18
CA LEU A 70 -0.94 13.41 -8.74
C LEU A 70 -0.23 13.57 -10.09
N LYS A 71 1.11 13.60 -10.07
CA LYS A 71 1.90 13.37 -11.30
C LYS A 71 2.02 11.87 -11.52
N VAL A 72 1.35 11.37 -12.56
CA VAL A 72 1.60 10.04 -13.11
C VAL A 72 3.00 10.08 -13.73
N VAL A 73 3.97 9.44 -13.09
CA VAL A 73 5.30 9.22 -13.68
C VAL A 73 5.18 8.00 -14.60
N LYS A 74 5.21 8.23 -15.92
CA LYS A 74 5.36 7.15 -16.90
C LYS A 74 6.85 6.81 -17.01
N LYS A 75 7.16 5.50 -16.95
CA LYS A 75 8.46 4.95 -17.39
C LYS A 75 8.56 5.02 -18.91
#